data_AF-Q5BCW3-F1
#
_entry.id   AF-Q5BCW3-F1
#
_cell.length_a   1.000
_cell.length_b   1.000
_cell.length_c   1.000
_cell.angle_alpha   90.00
_cell.angle_beta   90.00
_cell.angle_gamma   90.00
#
_symmetry.space_group_name_H-M   'P 1'
#
loop_
_entity.id
_entity.type
_entity.pdbx_description
1 polymer ?
#
loop_
_entity_poly.entity_id
_entity_poly.type
_entity_poly.pdbx_seq_one_letter_code
_entity_poly.pdbx_strand_id
1 'polypeptide(L)'
;MTFGTANSGTYGHCKKDDAFGMLDAFYSKGGNFIDTAIGISDTPAWVVSKANEYARQKGPRQFVVYQGMWNATMRDFERDIIPMCREEGMGLCPYGVLNQGRFQTEEGFRSVKNTTRGGI
;
A
#
# COMPACT_ATOMS: atom_id res chain seq x y z
N MET A 1 -2.92 0.00 -5.65
CA MET A 1 -4.21 -0.53 -6.13
C MET A 1 -4.56 0.27 -7.36
N THR A 2 -4.69 -0.37 -8.52
CA THR A 2 -5.13 0.33 -9.74
C THR A 2 -6.59 -0.03 -9.96
N PHE A 3 -7.47 0.96 -9.92
CA PHE A 3 -8.84 0.78 -10.40
C PHE A 3 -8.85 0.87 -11.93
N GLY A 4 -9.65 0.03 -12.58
CA GLY A 4 -9.79 0.01 -14.02
C GLY A 4 -8.81 -0.91 -14.73
N THR A 5 -8.86 -0.88 -16.07
CA THR A 5 -8.21 -1.86 -16.95
C THR A 5 -6.92 -1.34 -17.58
N ALA A 6 -6.53 -0.09 -17.34
CA ALA A 6 -5.42 0.57 -18.03
C ALA A 6 -4.06 -0.11 -17.81
N ASN A 7 -3.85 -0.75 -16.65
CA ASN A 7 -2.62 -1.47 -16.32
C ASN A 7 -2.86 -2.96 -16.08
N SER A 8 -3.84 -3.57 -16.77
CA SER A 8 -4.24 -4.95 -16.50
C SER A 8 -3.14 -5.98 -16.74
N GLY A 9 -2.22 -5.72 -17.67
CA GLY A 9 -1.05 -6.56 -17.90
C GLY A 9 -0.08 -6.63 -16.72
N THR A 10 -0.11 -5.66 -15.80
CA THR A 10 0.79 -5.59 -14.64
C THR A 10 0.07 -5.87 -13.32
N TYR A 11 -1.17 -5.39 -13.16
CA TYR A 11 -1.89 -5.40 -11.88
C TYR A 11 -3.22 -6.17 -11.91
N GLY A 12 -3.52 -6.87 -13.00
CA GLY A 12 -4.78 -7.62 -13.16
C GLY A 12 -5.97 -6.76 -13.58
N HIS A 13 -7.10 -7.41 -13.88
CA HIS A 13 -8.32 -6.72 -14.30
C HIS A 13 -9.19 -6.35 -13.09
N CYS A 14 -9.46 -5.05 -12.92
CA CYS A 14 -10.48 -4.54 -12.03
C CYS A 14 -11.52 -3.79 -12.88
N LYS A 15 -12.70 -4.39 -13.08
CA LYS A 15 -13.79 -3.74 -13.84
C LYS A 15 -14.50 -2.73 -12.95
N LYS A 16 -15.33 -1.89 -13.59
CA LYS A 16 -16.12 -0.88 -12.89
C LYS A 16 -16.92 -1.52 -11.75
N ASP A 17 -17.67 -2.58 -12.02
CA ASP A 17 -18.55 -3.18 -11.01
C ASP A 17 -17.78 -3.73 -9.80
N ASP A 18 -16.59 -4.32 -10.02
CA ASP A 18 -15.70 -4.78 -8.94
C ASP A 18 -15.20 -3.61 -8.10
N ALA A 19 -14.77 -2.53 -8.77
CA ALA A 19 -14.30 -1.32 -8.09
C ALA A 19 -15.43 -0.69 -7.25
N PHE A 20 -16.64 -0.59 -7.80
CA PHE A 20 -17.79 -0.05 -7.08
C PHE A 20 -18.18 -0.94 -5.90
N GLY A 21 -18.16 -2.27 -6.03
CA GLY A 21 -18.40 -3.18 -4.92
C GLY A 21 -17.38 -3.02 -3.78
N MET A 22 -16.11 -2.75 -4.09
CA MET A 22 -15.09 -2.44 -3.09
C MET A 22 -15.37 -1.11 -2.37
N LEU A 23 -15.81 -0.09 -3.12
CA LEU A 23 -16.16 1.22 -2.57
C LEU A 23 -17.41 1.15 -1.69
N ASP A 24 -18.42 0.38 -2.09
CA ASP A 24 -19.63 0.13 -1.31
C ASP A 24 -19.29 -0.59 0.01
N ALA A 25 -18.38 -1.56 -0.03
CA ALA A 25 -17.89 -2.22 1.19
C ALA A 25 -17.22 -1.21 2.13
N PHE A 26 -16.35 -0.32 1.61
CA PHE A 26 -15.71 0.73 2.40
C PHE A 26 -16.73 1.68 3.04
N TYR A 27 -17.72 2.12 2.25
CA TYR A 27 -18.79 2.98 2.74
C TYR A 27 -19.65 2.29 3.81
N SER A 28 -20.03 1.02 3.61
CA SER A 28 -20.82 0.24 4.57
C SER A 28 -20.15 0.04 5.93
N LYS A 29 -18.82 0.14 5.97
CA LYS A 29 -18.02 0.09 7.20
C LYS A 29 -17.87 1.45 7.89
N GLY A 30 -18.60 2.46 7.44
CA GLY A 30 -18.57 3.82 7.99
C GLY A 30 -17.50 4.72 7.35
N GLY A 31 -16.88 4.29 6.25
CA GLY A 31 -15.99 5.14 5.47
C GLY A 31 -16.78 6.27 4.81
N ASN A 32 -16.30 7.50 4.91
CA ASN A 32 -16.84 8.61 4.14
C ASN A 32 -15.71 9.12 3.21
N PHE A 33 -15.98 9.21 1.91
CA PHE A 33 -14.98 9.56 0.89
C PHE A 33 -14.46 11.01 0.99
N ILE A 34 -14.89 11.77 2.01
CA ILE A 34 -14.62 13.18 2.21
C ILE A 34 -13.68 13.40 3.41
N ASP A 35 -13.54 12.42 4.31
CA ASP A 35 -12.66 12.48 5.46
C ASP A 35 -11.38 11.67 5.18
N THR A 36 -10.52 12.25 4.36
CA THR A 36 -9.27 11.60 3.92
C THR A 36 -8.30 11.51 5.09
N ALA A 37 -8.28 10.35 5.74
CA ALA A 37 -7.13 9.88 6.50
C ALA A 37 -5.84 10.22 5.73
N ILE A 38 -4.95 11.01 6.33
CA ILE A 38 -3.72 11.40 5.66
C ILE A 38 -2.74 10.24 5.79
N GLY A 39 -2.31 9.71 4.64
CA GLY A 39 -1.25 8.71 4.56
C GLY A 39 0.07 9.35 4.12
N ILE A 40 1.18 8.68 4.44
CA ILE A 40 2.51 9.07 3.97
C ILE A 40 3.25 7.85 3.43
N SER A 41 4.12 8.04 2.42
CA SER A 41 4.88 6.94 1.80
C SER A 41 6.36 7.26 1.73
N ASP A 42 7.20 6.24 1.87
CA ASP A 42 8.65 6.27 1.59
C ASP A 42 9.39 7.48 2.19
N THR A 43 8.96 7.90 3.39
CA THR A 43 9.45 9.10 4.08
C THR A 43 10.23 8.71 5.34
N PRO A 44 11.40 9.31 5.61
CA PRO A 44 12.17 8.98 6.82
C PRO A 44 11.34 9.15 8.11
N ALA A 45 11.47 8.20 9.05
CA ALA A 45 10.71 8.17 10.30
C ALA A 45 10.71 9.52 11.05
N TRP A 46 11.87 10.18 11.14
CA TRP A 46 12.02 11.45 11.84
C TRP A 46 11.20 12.60 11.21
N VAL A 47 10.96 12.57 9.90
CA VAL A 47 10.12 13.57 9.21
C VAL A 47 8.67 13.35 9.60
N VAL A 48 8.22 12.09 9.59
CA VAL A 48 6.85 11.72 9.97
C VAL A 48 6.56 12.15 11.41
N SER A 49 7.43 11.80 12.36
CA SER A 49 7.27 12.20 13.76
C SER A 49 7.23 13.72 13.94
N LYS A 50 8.10 14.48 13.27
CA LYS A 50 8.07 15.95 13.33
C LYS A 50 6.80 16.55 12.74
N ALA A 51 6.30 15.97 11.64
CA ALA A 51 5.08 16.44 10.99
C ALA A 51 3.84 16.14 11.85
N ASN A 52 3.76 14.95 12.45
CA ASN A 52 2.69 14.62 13.40
C ASN A 52 2.75 15.49 14.65
N GLU A 53 3.95 15.78 15.17
CA GLU A 53 4.14 16.72 16.28
C GLU A 53 3.64 18.12 15.92
N TYR A 54 3.99 18.61 14.74
CA TYR A 54 3.48 19.88 14.23
C TYR A 54 1.94 19.88 14.13
N ALA A 55 1.36 18.79 13.60
CA ALA A 55 -0.09 18.63 13.49
C ALA A 55 -0.78 18.70 14.86
N ARG A 56 -0.23 18.01 15.89
CA ARG A 56 -0.73 18.09 17.27
C ARG A 56 -0.69 19.51 17.84
N GLN A 57 0.36 20.28 17.52
CA GLN A 57 0.53 21.62 18.06
C GLN A 57 -0.29 22.70 17.33
N LYS A 58 -0.56 22.53 16.03
CA LYS A 58 -1.12 23.59 15.17
C LYS A 58 -2.54 23.32 14.70
N GLY A 59 -3.07 22.12 14.91
CA GLY A 59 -4.42 21.74 14.50
C GLY A 59 -4.61 21.08 13.13
N PRO A 60 -3.60 20.96 12.22
CA PRO A 60 -3.72 20.03 11.09
C PRO A 60 -3.96 18.59 11.56
N ARG A 61 -4.46 17.76 10.65
CA ARG A 61 -4.60 16.32 10.91
C ARG A 61 -3.24 15.62 10.87
N GLN A 62 -3.06 14.65 11.76
CA GLN A 62 -1.89 13.77 11.80
C GLN A 62 -1.97 12.74 10.65
N PHE A 63 -0.81 12.21 10.26
CA PHE A 63 -0.74 11.01 9.46
C PHE A 63 -1.24 9.82 10.28
N VAL A 64 -2.04 8.95 9.65
CA VAL A 64 -2.63 7.77 10.32
C VAL A 64 -2.24 6.45 9.66
N VAL A 65 -1.65 6.48 8.47
CA VAL A 65 -1.14 5.28 7.76
C VAL A 65 0.20 5.58 7.10
N TYR A 66 1.14 4.65 7.22
CA TYR A 66 2.42 4.67 6.51
C TYR A 66 2.47 3.58 5.44
N GLN A 67 2.77 3.95 4.19
CA GLN A 67 3.04 3.03 3.08
C GLN A 67 4.55 2.91 2.82
N GLY A 68 5.07 1.70 2.66
CA GLY A 68 6.49 1.53 2.32
C GLY A 68 6.84 0.12 1.87
N MET A 69 8.02 -0.03 1.25
CA MET A 69 8.46 -1.32 0.78
C MET A 69 8.82 -2.23 1.95
N TRP A 70 8.18 -3.40 2.01
CA TRP A 70 8.54 -4.43 2.98
C TRP A 70 8.24 -5.81 2.43
N ASN A 71 9.22 -6.70 2.53
CA ASN A 71 9.09 -8.10 2.17
C ASN A 71 10.22 -8.93 2.82
N ALA A 72 10.17 -10.26 2.67
CA ALA A 72 11.13 -11.16 3.31
C ALA A 72 12.61 -10.86 2.97
N THR A 73 12.89 -10.20 1.84
CA THR A 73 14.25 -9.80 1.40
C THR A 73 14.60 -8.35 1.71
N MET A 74 13.61 -7.49 1.97
CA MET A 74 13.76 -6.03 2.17
C MET A 74 13.09 -5.66 3.50
N ARG A 75 13.91 -5.57 4.56
CA ARG A 75 13.45 -5.42 5.96
C ARG A 75 13.87 -4.11 6.63
N ASP A 76 14.42 -3.14 5.88
CA ASP A 76 14.83 -1.83 6.41
C ASP A 76 13.67 -1.09 7.11
N PHE A 77 12.45 -1.34 6.63
CA PHE A 77 11.19 -0.89 7.22
C PHE A 77 11.08 -1.20 8.73
N GLU A 78 11.65 -2.30 9.20
CA GLU A 78 11.54 -2.75 10.59
C GLU A 78 12.42 -1.97 11.56
N ARG A 79 13.49 -1.33 11.05
CA ARG A 79 14.45 -0.62 11.89
C ARG A 79 13.82 0.62 12.53
N ASP A 80 13.24 1.48 11.70
CA ASP A 80 12.77 2.80 12.14
C ASP A 80 11.27 3.04 11.88
N ILE A 81 10.71 2.49 10.80
CA ILE A 81 9.32 2.78 10.41
C ILE A 81 8.32 2.06 11.31
N ILE A 82 8.51 0.76 11.56
CA ILE A 82 7.59 0.00 12.43
C ILE A 82 7.56 0.57 13.87
N PRO A 83 8.70 0.83 14.53
CA PRO A 83 8.70 1.47 15.85
C PRO A 83 8.03 2.85 15.82
N MET A 84 8.37 3.70 14.84
CA MET A 84 7.76 5.03 14.71
C MET A 84 6.24 4.95 14.55
N CYS A 85 5.73 4.07 13.70
CA CYS A 85 4.29 3.92 13.50
C CYS A 85 3.58 3.44 14.77
N ARG A 86 4.23 2.59 15.58
CA ARG A 86 3.67 2.19 16.88
C ARG A 86 3.56 3.35 17.85
N GLU A 87 4.60 4.17 17.95
CA GLU A 87 4.63 5.35 18.83
C GLU A 87 3.64 6.44 18.38
N GLU A 88 3.54 6.68 17.08
CA GLU A 88 2.64 7.68 16.49
C GLU A 88 1.18 7.18 16.34
N GLY A 89 0.89 5.92 16.72
CA GLY A 89 -0.45 5.34 16.60
C GLY A 89 -0.92 5.14 15.15
N MET A 90 0.01 4.89 14.23
CA MET A 90 -0.23 4.76 12.79
C MET A 90 -0.38 3.30 12.34
N GLY A 91 -1.25 3.08 11.34
CA GLY A 91 -1.33 1.83 10.60
C GLY A 91 -0.21 1.66 9.57
N LEU A 92 0.07 0.41 9.19
CA LEU A 92 1.07 0.07 8.17
C LEU A 92 0.38 -0.47 6.91
N CYS A 93 0.83 -0.01 5.74
CA CYS A 93 0.39 -0.46 4.42
C CYS A 93 1.62 -0.88 3.59
N PRO A 94 2.20 -2.06 3.82
CA PRO A 94 3.40 -2.48 3.10
C PRO A 94 3.10 -2.78 1.63
N TYR A 95 3.99 -2.34 0.74
CA TYR A 95 3.98 -2.72 -0.67
C TYR A 95 5.17 -3.63 -1.00
N GLY A 96 5.11 -4.30 -2.15
CA GLY A 96 6.18 -5.17 -2.61
C GLY A 96 6.28 -6.48 -1.82
N VAL A 97 5.23 -6.90 -1.11
CA VAL A 97 5.19 -8.08 -0.22
C VAL A 97 5.59 -9.39 -0.91
N LEU A 98 5.30 -9.55 -2.21
CA LEU A 98 5.72 -10.69 -3.02
C LEU A 98 6.99 -10.44 -3.86
N ASN A 99 7.71 -9.36 -3.57
CA ASN A 99 8.91 -8.93 -4.30
C ASN A 99 8.72 -8.94 -5.82
N GLN A 100 7.68 -8.25 -6.30
CA GLN A 100 7.28 -8.22 -7.73
C GLN A 100 6.98 -9.61 -8.32
N GLY A 101 6.40 -10.51 -7.52
CA GLY A 101 6.09 -11.88 -7.95
C GLY A 101 7.28 -12.83 -7.88
N ARG A 102 8.40 -12.43 -7.26
CA ARG A 102 9.53 -13.34 -7.04
C ARG A 102 9.29 -14.38 -5.94
N PHE A 103 8.33 -14.12 -5.06
CA PHE A 103 7.93 -15.09 -4.02
C PHE A 103 6.78 -15.96 -4.54
N GLN A 104 7.13 -16.88 -5.43
CA GLN A 104 6.21 -17.81 -6.08
C GLN A 104 6.84 -19.19 -6.17
N THR A 105 6.01 -20.23 -6.34
CA THR A 105 6.48 -21.58 -6.59
C THR A 105 7.18 -21.64 -7.96
N GLU A 106 8.06 -22.63 -8.15
CA GLU A 106 8.72 -22.85 -9.43
C GLU A 106 7.71 -23.04 -10.58
N GLU A 107 6.60 -23.71 -10.31
CA GLU A 107 5.49 -23.87 -11.25
C GLU A 107 4.86 -22.52 -11.65
N GLY A 108 4.62 -21.63 -10.69
CA GLY A 108 4.11 -20.27 -10.95
C GLY A 108 5.08 -19.43 -11.79
N PHE A 109 6.38 -19.55 -11.55
CA PHE A 109 7.39 -18.89 -12.39
C PHE A 109 7.41 -19.41 -13.83
N ARG A 110 7.26 -20.74 -14.02
CA ARG A 110 7.26 -21.36 -15.35
C ARG A 110 5.99 -20.99 -16.13
N SER A 111 4.82 -20.95 -15.49
CA SER A 111 3.56 -20.57 -16.15
C SER A 111 3.58 -19.11 -16.63
N VAL A 112 4.13 -18.19 -15.83
CA VAL A 112 4.29 -16.78 -16.23
C VAL A 112 5.24 -16.63 -17.43
N LYS A 113 6.37 -17.37 -17.45
CA LYS A 113 7.30 -17.40 -18.61
C LYS A 113 6.67 -17.94 -19.89
N ASN A 114 5.78 -18.92 -19.78
CA ASN A 114 5.09 -19.49 -20.94
C ASN A 114 4.03 -18.53 -21.50
N THR A 115 3.32 -17.80 -20.64
CA THR A 115 2.34 -16.78 -21.06
C THR A 115 2.99 -15.55 -21.72
N THR A 116 4.17 -15.12 -21.27
CA THR A 116 4.86 -13.94 -21.83
C THR A 116 5.56 -14.19 -23.17
N ARG A 117 5.72 -15.44 -23.60
CA ARG A 117 6.33 -15.79 -24.90
C ARG A 117 5.33 -15.91 -26.07
N GLY A 118 4.04 -15.76 -25.84
CA GLY A 118 2.99 -15.89 -26.86
C GLY A 118 2.57 -14.58 -27.55
N GLY A 119 3.27 -13.47 -27.30
CA GLY A 119 2.89 -12.15 -27.79
C GLY A 119 4.09 -11.34 -28.28
N ILE A 120 4.72 -11.79 -29.35
CA ILE A 120 5.44 -10.97 -30.33
C ILE A 120 5.35 -11.67 -31.70
#